data_AF-A0A3M1P3J9-F1
#
_entry.id   AF-A0A3M1P3J9-F1
#
_cell.length_a   1.000
_cell.length_b   1.000
_cell.length_c   1.000
_cell.angle_alpha   90.00
_cell.angle_beta   90.00
_cell.angle_gamma   90.00
#
_symmetry.space_group_name_H-M   'P 1'
#
loop_
_entity.id
_entity.type
_entity.pdbx_description
1 polymer ?
#
loop_
_entity_poly.entity_id
_entity_poly.type
_entity_poly.pdbx_seq_one_letter_code
_entity_poly.pdbx_strand_id
1 'polypeptide(L)'
;MLMRSKSFSRSEPVVKIATILVLSFAALILLGTSAGWAIPGKATTLLNGNPTPTPLGNGSGGTDLKTFWSLTKLGGGISIAIFGVFALGIFLISMQLYELAMDKVKGRVLLSVNYRQLSLGEVNKLVMRHPNSLTARLYATLLSVFHNTGNTTEFHTEIANYIEMQHDRFDTFKSRLGFLSDTAGALGLLGTVWGMFTTFFGGNLDSQRILNGMGLALVTTLIGLVVSIILNFFSTEVFSMFNKRLELISSKADEFRLWLMAIVHQRNKRKTETGGSGGQTPGKSDVPRTDAAPQPSLSTLKMRPLSEMQQESLIGQPLAEPIAVCVETRDGQRVAGVPIRFVITEGDGKLENNRRTALVRTDRHGLATIRWTMGEKVAPQKLAASIPNNERSALEFVSLPRPVVSALNEPVSTAHSAGTNRGAMA
;
A
#
# COMPACT_ATOMS: atom_id res chain seq x y z
N MET A 1 -7.89 43.64 19.98
CA MET A 1 -9.31 43.24 20.03
C MET A 1 -9.44 41.87 19.38
N LEU A 2 -9.44 40.81 20.19
CA LEU A 2 -9.40 39.41 19.78
C LEU A 2 -10.81 38.94 19.38
N MET A 3 -11.06 38.72 18.08
CA MET A 3 -12.25 37.97 17.64
C MET A 3 -11.91 36.48 17.53
N ARG A 4 -12.24 35.76 18.61
CA ARG A 4 -12.19 34.31 18.73
C ARG A 4 -13.42 33.72 18.03
N SER A 5 -13.29 33.44 16.73
CA SER A 5 -14.30 32.67 15.98
C SER A 5 -14.21 31.20 16.35
N LYS A 6 -15.00 30.77 17.35
CA LYS A 6 -15.31 29.35 17.59
C LYS A 6 -16.13 28.85 16.39
N SER A 7 -15.49 28.18 15.43
CA SER A 7 -16.23 27.33 14.49
C SER A 7 -16.56 26.03 15.22
N PHE A 8 -17.84 25.92 15.59
CA PHE A 8 -18.39 24.77 16.28
C PHE A 8 -18.35 23.56 15.33
N SER A 9 -17.42 22.63 15.59
CA SER A 9 -17.23 21.41 14.84
C SER A 9 -18.44 20.49 15.02
N ARG A 10 -19.32 20.46 14.02
CA ARG A 10 -20.54 19.63 13.99
C ARG A 10 -20.27 18.11 13.95
N SER A 11 -19.01 17.66 14.01
CA SER A 11 -18.62 16.24 13.98
C SER A 11 -18.37 15.61 15.35
N GLU A 12 -18.33 16.40 16.45
CA GLU A 12 -18.17 15.83 17.80
C GLU A 12 -19.30 14.89 18.25
N PRO A 13 -20.60 15.10 17.98
CA PRO A 13 -21.64 14.26 18.57
C PRO A 13 -21.65 12.86 17.97
N VAL A 14 -21.35 12.71 16.68
CA VAL A 14 -21.40 11.40 16.01
C VAL A 14 -20.21 10.53 16.40
N VAL A 15 -19.01 11.12 16.53
CA VAL A 15 -17.81 10.43 17.04
C VAL A 15 -18.03 10.00 18.48
N LYS A 16 -18.61 10.86 19.32
CA LYS A 16 -19.01 10.48 20.68
C LYS A 16 -20.03 9.33 20.65
N ILE A 17 -21.06 9.37 19.82
CA ILE A 17 -22.09 8.31 19.75
C ILE A 17 -21.52 6.97 19.27
N ALA A 18 -20.71 6.94 18.21
CA ALA A 18 -20.10 5.69 17.72
C ALA A 18 -19.09 5.11 18.73
N THR A 19 -18.28 5.98 19.35
CA THR A 19 -17.33 5.57 20.39
C THR A 19 -18.07 5.11 21.65
N ILE A 20 -19.17 5.76 22.03
CA ILE A 20 -20.05 5.36 23.13
C ILE A 20 -20.78 4.06 22.79
N LEU A 21 -21.21 3.81 21.56
CA LEU A 21 -21.85 2.54 21.17
C LEU A 21 -20.86 1.38 21.20
N VAL A 22 -19.63 1.57 20.71
CA VAL A 22 -18.59 0.53 20.75
C VAL A 22 -18.09 0.33 22.19
N LEU A 23 -17.87 1.38 22.97
CA LEU A 23 -17.53 1.28 24.40
C LEU A 23 -18.68 0.71 25.22
N SER A 24 -19.94 1.02 24.89
CA SER A 24 -21.11 0.44 25.57
C SER A 24 -21.29 -1.02 25.20
N PHE A 25 -20.98 -1.43 23.97
CA PHE A 25 -21.00 -2.83 23.57
C PHE A 25 -19.86 -3.62 24.22
N ALA A 26 -18.64 -3.05 24.26
CA ALA A 26 -17.50 -3.63 24.97
C ALA A 26 -17.74 -3.68 26.50
N ALA A 27 -18.31 -2.62 27.08
CA ALA A 27 -18.68 -2.57 28.49
C ALA A 27 -19.83 -3.52 28.80
N LEU A 28 -20.82 -3.71 27.91
CA LEU A 28 -21.90 -4.69 28.09
C LEU A 28 -21.35 -6.14 28.06
N ILE A 29 -20.31 -6.40 27.27
CA ILE A 29 -19.62 -7.70 27.25
C ILE A 29 -18.77 -7.88 28.52
N LEU A 30 -18.07 -6.84 28.97
CA LEU A 30 -17.21 -6.87 30.18
C LEU A 30 -18.01 -6.89 31.49
N LEU A 31 -19.16 -6.20 31.55
CA LEU A 31 -20.04 -6.09 32.72
C LEU A 31 -21.16 -7.15 32.70
N GLY A 32 -21.46 -7.75 31.55
CA GLY A 32 -22.49 -8.78 31.38
C GLY A 32 -22.05 -10.19 31.83
N THR A 33 -20.80 -10.37 32.23
CA THR A 33 -20.30 -11.62 32.80
C THR A 33 -19.96 -11.41 34.27
N SER A 34 -20.87 -11.83 35.15
CA SER A 34 -20.65 -11.87 36.61
C SER A 34 -19.60 -12.91 37.05
N ALA A 35 -18.98 -13.64 36.12
CA ALA A 35 -17.93 -14.61 36.38
C ALA A 35 -16.57 -13.92 36.30
N GLY A 36 -16.09 -13.41 37.45
CA GLY A 36 -14.72 -12.94 37.61
C GLY A 36 -13.69 -14.04 37.32
N TRP A 37 -12.41 -13.64 37.27
CA TRP A 37 -11.24 -14.50 37.09
C TRP A 37 -11.18 -15.57 38.20
N ALA A 38 -11.90 -16.67 38.02
CA ALA A 38 -11.94 -17.75 39.00
C ALA A 38 -10.76 -18.70 38.75
N ILE A 39 -9.78 -18.66 39.63
CA ILE A 39 -8.80 -19.74 39.79
C ILE A 39 -9.57 -20.95 40.34
N PRO A 40 -9.64 -22.09 39.63
CA PRO A 40 -10.36 -23.26 40.11
C PRO A 40 -9.55 -23.93 41.22
N GLY A 41 -9.70 -23.39 42.43
CA GLY A 41 -9.09 -23.86 43.67
C GLY A 41 -9.81 -23.37 44.94
N LYS A 42 -10.79 -22.47 44.82
CA LYS A 42 -11.67 -22.04 45.92
C LYS A 42 -13.15 -22.20 45.58
N ALA A 43 -13.52 -23.39 45.09
CA ALA A 43 -14.91 -23.85 45.04
C ALA A 43 -15.22 -24.79 46.23
N THR A 44 -14.68 -24.49 47.42
CA THR A 44 -14.84 -25.33 48.63
C THR A 44 -16.03 -24.94 49.50
N THR A 45 -16.99 -24.13 49.02
CA THR A 45 -18.12 -23.67 49.87
C THR A 45 -19.51 -23.82 49.24
N LEU A 46 -19.66 -24.69 48.24
CA LEU A 46 -20.99 -25.17 47.80
C LEU A 46 -21.16 -26.70 48.00
N LEU A 47 -20.32 -27.32 48.82
CA LEU A 47 -20.40 -28.74 49.19
C LEU A 47 -21.30 -28.94 50.43
N ASN A 48 -22.56 -28.49 50.37
CA ASN A 48 -23.61 -29.03 51.25
C ASN A 48 -25.02 -28.93 50.64
N GLY A 49 -25.10 -29.05 49.33
CA GLY A 49 -26.33 -29.41 48.64
C GLY A 49 -25.90 -30.38 47.56
N ASN A 50 -26.38 -31.62 47.65
CA ASN A 50 -26.21 -32.63 46.61
C ASN A 50 -26.48 -31.95 45.25
N PRO A 51 -25.51 -31.84 44.33
CA PRO A 51 -25.80 -31.28 43.02
C PRO A 51 -26.69 -32.29 42.32
N THR A 52 -28.02 -32.12 42.44
CA THR A 52 -28.96 -32.82 41.59
C THR A 52 -28.56 -32.55 40.15
N PRO A 53 -28.27 -33.59 39.37
CA PRO A 53 -27.88 -33.42 37.99
C PRO A 53 -29.05 -32.77 37.26
N THR A 54 -28.86 -31.55 36.74
CA THR A 54 -29.69 -31.13 35.62
C THR A 54 -29.41 -32.12 34.50
N PRO A 55 -30.40 -32.93 34.09
CA PRO A 55 -30.23 -33.78 32.92
C PRO A 55 -29.93 -32.86 31.74
N LEU A 56 -29.18 -33.35 30.75
CA LEU A 56 -29.31 -32.84 29.39
C LEU A 56 -30.77 -33.08 28.97
N GLY A 57 -31.60 -32.09 29.30
CA GLY A 57 -33.04 -32.14 29.20
C GLY A 57 -33.44 -32.24 27.74
N ASN A 58 -34.10 -33.35 27.45
CA ASN A 58 -34.83 -33.65 26.23
C ASN A 58 -35.68 -32.44 25.78
N GLY A 59 -35.52 -32.03 24.52
CA GLY A 59 -36.53 -31.31 23.74
C GLY A 59 -37.14 -30.04 24.32
N SER A 60 -36.46 -28.91 24.19
CA SER A 60 -37.11 -27.69 23.70
C SER A 60 -36.06 -26.84 22.98
N GLY A 61 -36.38 -26.40 21.76
CA GLY A 61 -35.50 -25.69 20.84
C GLY A 61 -35.04 -24.31 21.34
N GLY A 62 -34.30 -24.26 22.45
CA GLY A 62 -33.44 -23.16 22.80
C GLY A 62 -32.23 -23.22 21.86
N THR A 63 -32.29 -22.42 20.80
CA THR A 63 -31.28 -22.25 19.75
C THR A 63 -29.86 -22.66 20.19
N ASP A 64 -29.17 -23.49 19.40
CA ASP A 64 -27.77 -23.91 19.60
C ASP A 64 -26.84 -22.77 20.06
N LEU A 65 -27.17 -21.53 19.68
CA LEU A 65 -26.55 -20.31 20.18
C LEU A 65 -26.57 -20.14 21.70
N LYS A 66 -27.65 -20.43 22.43
CA LYS A 66 -27.71 -20.28 23.90
C LYS A 66 -26.78 -21.25 24.61
N THR A 67 -26.73 -22.49 24.12
CA THR A 67 -25.79 -23.53 24.58
C THR A 67 -24.35 -23.11 24.27
N PHE A 68 -24.09 -22.62 23.05
CA PHE A 68 -22.78 -22.07 22.67
C PHE A 68 -22.35 -20.91 23.58
N TRP A 69 -23.24 -19.94 23.84
CA TRP A 69 -22.99 -18.80 24.73
C TRP A 69 -22.76 -19.21 26.20
N SER A 70 -23.40 -20.28 26.65
CA SER A 70 -23.12 -20.86 27.98
C SER A 70 -21.75 -21.52 28.06
N LEU A 71 -21.31 -22.21 26.98
CA LEU A 71 -19.99 -22.80 26.86
C LEU A 71 -18.89 -21.73 26.72
N THR A 72 -19.18 -20.60 26.08
CA THR A 72 -18.23 -19.47 26.01
C THR A 72 -18.03 -18.79 27.36
N LYS A 73 -19.07 -18.75 28.19
CA LYS A 73 -18.95 -18.31 29.60
C LYS A 73 -18.13 -19.29 30.44
N LEU A 74 -18.14 -20.58 30.07
CA LEU A 74 -17.23 -21.62 30.60
C LEU A 74 -15.78 -21.45 30.09
N GLY A 75 -15.60 -20.76 28.96
CA GLY A 75 -14.34 -20.29 28.34
C GLY A 75 -13.31 -19.67 29.29
N GLY A 76 -13.78 -19.17 30.44
CA GLY A 76 -12.95 -18.51 31.43
C GLY A 76 -12.27 -17.25 30.89
N GLY A 77 -11.09 -16.92 31.43
CA GLY A 77 -10.36 -15.69 31.12
C GLY A 77 -9.82 -15.60 29.69
N ILE A 78 -9.58 -16.73 29.00
CA ILE A 78 -8.98 -16.73 27.66
C ILE A 78 -9.97 -16.19 26.61
N SER A 79 -11.24 -16.61 26.67
CA SER A 79 -12.27 -16.09 25.78
C SER A 79 -12.45 -14.57 25.92
N ILE A 80 -12.36 -14.04 27.15
CA ILE A 80 -12.41 -12.60 27.42
C ILE A 80 -11.23 -11.89 26.75
N ALA A 81 -10.02 -12.44 26.83
CA ALA A 81 -8.86 -11.88 26.15
C ALA A 81 -9.04 -11.86 24.62
N ILE A 82 -9.58 -12.93 24.03
CA ILE A 82 -9.88 -12.99 22.57
C ILE A 82 -10.90 -11.90 22.19
N PHE A 83 -11.98 -11.75 22.96
CA PHE A 83 -12.96 -10.69 22.71
C PHE A 83 -12.39 -9.28 22.93
N GLY A 84 -11.46 -9.10 23.85
CA GLY A 84 -10.74 -7.84 24.05
C GLY A 84 -9.88 -7.46 22.84
N VAL A 85 -9.13 -8.43 22.30
CA VAL A 85 -8.36 -8.27 21.05
C VAL A 85 -9.29 -7.96 19.88
N PHE A 86 -10.43 -8.64 19.78
CA PHE A 86 -11.43 -8.40 18.75
C PHE A 86 -12.03 -6.99 18.83
N ALA A 87 -12.41 -6.54 20.02
CA ALA A 87 -12.95 -5.20 20.24
C ALA A 87 -11.93 -4.11 19.88
N LEU A 88 -10.66 -4.31 20.26
CA LEU A 88 -9.58 -3.41 19.87
C LEU A 88 -9.36 -3.38 18.35
N GLY A 89 -9.39 -4.54 17.70
CA GLY A 89 -9.27 -4.67 16.25
C GLY A 89 -10.40 -3.92 15.52
N ILE A 90 -11.65 -4.16 15.93
CA ILE A 90 -12.82 -3.43 15.39
C ILE A 90 -12.71 -1.93 15.62
N PHE A 91 -12.24 -1.51 16.80
CA PHE A 91 -12.05 -0.10 17.11
C PHE A 91 -11.06 0.56 16.14
N LEU A 92 -9.90 -0.08 15.90
CA LEU A 92 -8.90 0.40 14.94
C LEU A 92 -9.47 0.45 13.52
N ILE A 93 -10.17 -0.60 13.08
CA ILE A 93 -10.83 -0.64 11.76
C ILE A 93 -11.85 0.49 11.62
N SER A 94 -12.69 0.69 12.63
CA SER A 94 -13.74 1.72 12.62
C SER A 94 -13.15 3.12 12.55
N MET A 95 -12.08 3.37 13.30
CA MET A 95 -11.33 4.63 13.26
C MET A 95 -10.76 4.89 11.86
N GLN A 96 -10.14 3.89 11.25
CA GLN A 96 -9.54 4.01 9.91
C GLN A 96 -10.59 4.22 8.82
N LEU A 97 -11.70 3.46 8.89
CA LEU A 97 -12.80 3.58 7.94
C LEU A 97 -13.47 4.96 8.03
N TYR A 98 -13.57 5.52 9.24
CA TYR A 98 -14.06 6.88 9.44
C TYR A 98 -13.14 7.93 8.82
N GLU A 99 -11.81 7.83 9.03
CA GLU A 99 -10.85 8.76 8.43
C GLU A 99 -10.97 8.75 6.89
N LEU A 100 -11.05 7.56 6.29
CA LEU A 100 -11.19 7.38 4.85
C LEU A 100 -12.54 7.90 4.31
N ALA A 101 -13.65 7.61 5.01
CA ALA A 101 -14.97 8.08 4.63
C ALA A 101 -15.08 9.60 4.71
N MET A 102 -14.53 10.20 5.78
CA MET A 102 -14.55 11.64 5.96
C MET A 102 -13.64 12.36 4.96
N ASP A 103 -12.50 11.76 4.59
CA ASP A 103 -11.68 12.24 3.47
C ASP A 103 -12.45 12.18 2.14
N LYS A 104 -13.19 11.09 1.89
CA LYS A 104 -14.04 10.94 0.69
C LYS A 104 -15.10 12.04 0.58
N VAL A 105 -15.74 12.40 1.69
CA VAL A 105 -16.76 13.47 1.71
C VAL A 105 -16.12 14.85 1.51
N LYS A 106 -15.04 15.17 2.23
CA LYS A 106 -14.38 16.49 2.16
C LYS A 106 -13.65 16.71 0.84
N GLY A 107 -12.99 15.68 0.32
CA GLY A 107 -12.23 15.73 -0.94
C GLY A 107 -13.11 15.69 -2.19
N ARG A 108 -14.40 15.34 -2.09
CA ARG A 108 -15.31 15.27 -3.24
C ARG A 108 -15.42 16.60 -3.98
N VAL A 109 -15.47 17.71 -3.22
CA VAL A 109 -15.55 19.07 -3.77
C VAL A 109 -14.30 19.39 -4.59
N LEU A 110 -13.12 18.95 -4.15
CA LEU A 110 -11.84 19.14 -4.85
C LEU A 110 -11.76 18.25 -6.10
N LEU A 111 -12.15 16.98 -6.00
CA LEU A 111 -12.06 16.02 -7.10
C LEU A 111 -13.04 16.32 -8.27
N SER A 112 -14.13 17.05 -8.04
CA SER A 112 -15.12 17.41 -9.06
C SER A 112 -14.81 18.71 -9.80
N VAL A 113 -13.78 19.47 -9.39
CA VAL A 113 -13.48 20.76 -10.01
C VAL A 113 -12.80 20.56 -11.36
N ASN A 114 -13.34 21.17 -12.40
CA ASN A 114 -12.66 21.25 -13.69
C ASN A 114 -11.63 22.38 -13.66
N TYR A 115 -10.38 22.04 -13.36
CA TYR A 115 -9.28 23.00 -13.20
C TYR A 115 -9.04 23.90 -14.41
N ARG A 116 -9.45 23.45 -15.62
CA ARG A 116 -9.27 24.19 -16.86
C ARG A 116 -9.97 25.56 -16.86
N GLN A 117 -10.93 25.78 -15.96
CA GLN A 117 -11.74 27.01 -15.89
C GLN A 117 -11.44 27.90 -14.68
N LEU A 118 -10.60 27.47 -13.72
CA LEU A 118 -10.31 28.26 -12.51
C LEU A 118 -9.00 29.04 -12.62
N SER A 119 -8.92 30.17 -11.93
CA SER A 119 -7.68 30.91 -11.71
C SER A 119 -6.87 30.36 -10.53
N LEU A 120 -5.55 30.58 -10.55
CA LEU A 120 -4.61 30.18 -9.48
C LEU A 120 -5.04 30.68 -8.09
N GLY A 121 -5.64 31.87 -8.01
CA GLY A 121 -6.14 32.43 -6.75
C GLY A 121 -7.38 31.73 -6.19
N GLU A 122 -8.25 31.20 -7.07
CA GLU A 122 -9.44 30.45 -6.66
C GLU A 122 -9.07 29.04 -6.19
N VAL A 123 -8.10 28.40 -6.84
CA VAL A 123 -7.56 27.10 -6.40
C VAL A 123 -6.92 27.22 -5.02
N ASN A 124 -6.09 28.25 -4.78
CA ASN A 124 -5.48 28.46 -3.46
C ASN A 124 -6.54 28.65 -2.36
N LYS A 125 -7.61 29.41 -2.63
CA LYS A 125 -8.75 29.56 -1.71
C LYS A 125 -9.49 28.24 -1.45
N LEU A 126 -9.61 27.38 -2.48
CA LEU A 126 -10.27 26.08 -2.38
C LEU A 126 -9.45 25.08 -1.54
N VAL A 127 -8.13 25.07 -1.73
CA VAL A 127 -7.18 24.23 -0.96
C VAL A 127 -7.18 24.65 0.51
N MET A 128 -7.13 25.96 0.79
CA MET A 128 -7.14 26.52 2.16
C MET A 128 -8.46 26.27 2.90
N ARG A 129 -9.56 26.04 2.19
CA ARG A 129 -10.87 25.75 2.80
C ARG A 129 -11.00 24.31 3.31
N HIS A 130 -10.14 23.39 2.86
CA HIS A 130 -10.19 21.96 3.22
C HIS A 130 -8.82 21.36 3.59
N PRO A 131 -8.10 21.91 4.59
CA PRO A 131 -6.70 21.53 4.89
C PRO A 131 -6.53 20.06 5.36
N ASN A 132 -7.60 19.43 5.83
CA ASN A 132 -7.54 18.08 6.41
C ASN A 132 -7.78 16.95 5.41
N SER A 133 -7.98 17.24 4.12
CA SER A 133 -8.11 16.19 3.10
C SER A 133 -6.75 15.82 2.50
N LEU A 134 -6.59 14.54 2.14
CA LEU A 134 -5.38 14.04 1.45
C LEU A 134 -5.15 14.79 0.14
N THR A 135 -6.21 15.02 -0.63
CA THR A 135 -6.16 15.78 -1.89
C THR A 135 -5.70 17.22 -1.68
N ALA A 136 -6.24 17.93 -0.68
CA ALA A 136 -5.82 19.30 -0.40
C ALA A 136 -4.38 19.38 0.09
N ARG A 137 -3.93 18.40 0.89
CA ARG A 137 -2.52 18.33 1.33
C ARG A 137 -1.59 18.16 0.14
N LEU A 138 -1.87 17.20 -0.74
CA LEU A 138 -1.08 17.00 -1.96
C LEU A 138 -1.08 18.25 -2.85
N TYR A 139 -2.22 18.92 -3.04
CA TYR A 139 -2.30 20.14 -3.84
C TYR A 139 -1.57 21.32 -3.19
N ALA A 140 -1.62 21.44 -1.86
CA ALA A 140 -0.86 22.44 -1.14
C ALA A 140 0.65 22.22 -1.32
N THR A 141 1.12 20.96 -1.25
CA THR A 141 2.51 20.61 -1.54
C THR A 141 2.88 21.00 -2.96
N LEU A 142 2.10 20.61 -3.96
CA LEU A 142 2.34 20.97 -5.37
C LEU A 142 2.36 22.47 -5.60
N LEU A 143 1.44 23.22 -4.98
CA LEU A 143 1.39 24.67 -5.08
C LEU A 143 2.60 25.32 -4.39
N SER A 144 3.08 24.77 -3.28
CA SER A 144 4.26 25.25 -2.59
C SER A 144 5.53 25.06 -3.43
N VAL A 145 5.70 23.90 -4.07
CA VAL A 145 6.80 23.64 -5.02
C VAL A 145 6.68 24.58 -6.23
N PHE A 146 5.46 24.79 -6.74
CA PHE A 146 5.22 25.72 -7.83
C PHE A 146 5.64 27.16 -7.50
N HIS A 147 5.26 27.64 -6.31
CA HIS A 147 5.57 28.99 -5.87
C HIS A 147 7.07 29.20 -5.63
N ASN A 148 7.76 28.18 -5.10
CA ASN A 148 9.18 28.28 -4.75
C ASN A 148 10.11 28.08 -5.95
N THR A 149 9.84 27.06 -6.78
CA THR A 149 10.73 26.67 -7.89
C THR A 149 10.33 27.33 -9.21
N GLY A 150 9.06 27.71 -9.38
CA GLY A 150 8.54 28.26 -10.65
C GLY A 150 8.56 27.28 -11.83
N ASN A 151 8.83 26.00 -11.56
CA ASN A 151 8.97 24.93 -12.54
C ASN A 151 8.20 23.68 -12.05
N THR A 152 7.79 22.83 -12.97
CA THR A 152 6.88 21.69 -12.75
C THR A 152 7.58 20.34 -12.88
N THR A 153 8.90 20.32 -13.07
CA THR A 153 9.68 19.09 -13.32
C THR A 153 9.68 18.13 -12.13
N GLU A 154 9.58 18.63 -10.90
CA GLU A 154 9.63 17.83 -9.67
C GLU A 154 8.24 17.32 -9.24
N PHE A 155 7.17 17.73 -9.92
CA PHE A 155 5.81 17.41 -9.46
C PHE A 155 5.50 15.91 -9.50
N HIS A 156 6.04 15.19 -10.48
CA HIS A 156 5.81 13.74 -10.56
C HIS A 156 6.48 13.01 -9.39
N THR A 157 7.72 13.38 -9.07
CA THR A 157 8.45 12.87 -7.90
C THR A 157 7.73 13.22 -6.59
N GLU A 158 7.24 14.45 -6.46
CA GLU A 158 6.53 14.88 -5.24
C GLU A 158 5.19 14.15 -5.05
N ILE A 159 4.45 13.91 -6.14
CA ILE A 159 3.23 13.09 -6.10
C ILE A 159 3.56 11.65 -5.70
N ALA A 160 4.60 11.04 -6.30
CA ALA A 160 5.03 9.69 -5.97
C ALA A 160 5.46 9.58 -4.49
N ASN A 161 6.31 10.48 -4.01
CA ASN A 161 6.76 10.54 -2.61
C ASN A 161 5.57 10.69 -1.65
N TYR A 162 4.57 11.50 -2.01
CA TYR A 162 3.37 11.65 -1.19
C TYR A 162 2.56 10.35 -1.11
N ILE A 163 2.36 9.67 -2.25
CA ILE A 163 1.63 8.40 -2.34
C ILE A 163 2.35 7.30 -1.54
N GLU A 164 3.66 7.18 -1.71
CA GLU A 164 4.51 6.23 -0.98
C GLU A 164 4.43 6.47 0.53
N MET A 165 4.60 7.71 0.97
CA MET A 165 4.42 8.09 2.38
C MET A 165 3.01 7.73 2.91
N GLN A 166 1.95 7.86 2.10
CA GLN A 166 0.61 7.44 2.51
C GLN A 166 0.49 5.91 2.61
N HIS A 167 1.11 5.16 1.70
CA HIS A 167 1.19 3.70 1.76
C HIS A 167 1.89 3.22 3.03
N ASP A 168 3.08 3.75 3.34
CA ASP A 168 3.85 3.37 4.54
C ASP A 168 3.05 3.56 5.84
N ARG A 169 2.32 4.68 5.91
CA ARG A 169 1.43 4.97 7.06
C ARG A 169 0.31 3.94 7.17
N PHE A 170 -0.26 3.51 6.05
CA PHE A 170 -1.31 2.50 6.03
C PHE A 170 -0.75 1.10 6.33
N ASP A 171 0.45 0.77 5.86
CA ASP A 171 1.12 -0.50 6.17
C ASP A 171 1.41 -0.66 7.65
N THR A 172 1.72 0.45 8.35
CA THR A 172 1.82 0.46 9.81
C THR A 172 0.49 0.06 10.47
N PHE A 173 -0.64 0.56 9.97
CA PHE A 173 -1.97 0.16 10.45
C PHE A 173 -2.27 -1.31 10.16
N LYS A 174 -1.99 -1.76 8.93
CA LYS A 174 -2.17 -3.16 8.50
C LYS A 174 -1.36 -4.12 9.36
N SER A 175 -0.11 -3.78 9.64
CA SER A 175 0.77 -4.57 10.51
C SER A 175 0.22 -4.70 11.93
N ARG A 176 -0.29 -3.60 12.53
CA ARG A 176 -0.94 -3.65 13.85
C ARG A 176 -2.18 -4.53 13.86
N LEU A 177 -2.99 -4.48 12.80
CA LEU A 177 -4.19 -5.30 12.69
C LEU A 177 -3.86 -6.78 12.46
N GLY A 178 -2.81 -7.06 11.67
CA GLY A 178 -2.23 -8.40 11.51
C GLY A 178 -1.78 -8.98 12.85
N PHE A 179 -1.03 -8.20 13.65
CA PHE A 179 -0.63 -8.62 14.99
C PHE A 179 -1.82 -8.99 15.89
N LEU A 180 -2.92 -8.22 15.86
CA LEU A 180 -4.13 -8.54 16.62
C LEU A 180 -4.81 -9.81 16.10
N SER A 181 -4.86 -10.00 14.78
CA SER A 181 -5.38 -11.22 14.17
C SER A 181 -4.59 -12.47 14.59
N ASP A 182 -3.25 -12.41 14.50
CA ASP A 182 -2.35 -13.50 14.87
C ASP A 182 -2.45 -13.80 16.38
N THR A 183 -2.54 -12.75 17.20
CA THR A 183 -2.74 -12.88 18.65
C THR A 183 -4.06 -13.57 18.99
N ALA A 184 -5.15 -13.24 18.29
CA ALA A 184 -6.44 -13.89 18.51
C ALA A 184 -6.40 -15.39 18.18
N GLY A 185 -5.74 -15.76 17.07
CA GLY A 185 -5.50 -17.15 16.70
C GLY A 185 -4.66 -17.89 17.74
N ALA A 186 -3.57 -17.28 18.20
CA ALA A 186 -2.69 -17.84 19.23
C ALA A 186 -3.39 -18.02 20.59
N LEU A 187 -4.25 -17.06 20.99
CA LEU A 187 -5.08 -17.20 22.20
C LEU A 187 -6.11 -18.33 22.07
N GLY A 188 -6.65 -18.56 20.87
CA GLY A 188 -7.49 -19.72 20.60
C GLY A 188 -6.76 -21.05 20.81
N LEU A 189 -5.52 -21.15 20.31
CA LEU A 189 -4.64 -22.30 20.56
C LEU A 189 -4.35 -22.46 22.05
N LEU A 190 -4.02 -21.38 22.77
CA LEU A 190 -3.79 -21.40 24.22
C LEU A 190 -5.01 -21.95 24.97
N GLY A 191 -6.22 -21.66 24.47
CA GLY A 191 -7.46 -22.23 24.98
C GLY A 191 -7.54 -23.75 24.90
N THR A 192 -6.95 -24.38 23.86
CA THR A 192 -6.88 -25.86 23.81
C THR A 192 -5.99 -26.43 24.89
N VAL A 193 -4.80 -25.85 25.05
CA VAL A 193 -3.82 -26.27 26.04
C VAL A 193 -4.43 -26.12 27.44
N TRP A 194 -5.14 -25.02 27.67
CA TRP A 194 -5.85 -24.80 28.92
C TRP A 194 -6.99 -25.80 29.14
N GLY A 195 -7.81 -26.08 28.12
CA GLY A 195 -8.86 -27.10 28.21
C GLY A 195 -8.30 -28.47 28.59
N MET A 196 -7.23 -28.90 27.91
CA MET A 196 -6.55 -30.16 28.21
C MET A 196 -5.93 -30.14 29.61
N PHE A 197 -5.30 -29.04 30.02
CA PHE A 197 -4.80 -28.89 31.38
C PHE A 197 -5.93 -29.08 32.41
N THR A 198 -7.09 -28.42 32.23
CA THR A 198 -8.21 -28.55 33.18
C THR A 198 -8.79 -29.97 33.26
N THR A 199 -8.71 -30.75 32.17
CA THR A 199 -9.12 -32.15 32.12
C THR A 199 -8.21 -33.04 32.97
N PHE A 200 -6.89 -32.90 32.85
CA PHE A 200 -5.93 -33.80 33.49
C PHE A 200 -5.42 -33.32 34.86
N PHE A 201 -5.57 -32.03 35.16
CA PHE A 201 -5.05 -31.44 36.38
C PHE A 201 -5.85 -31.89 37.61
N GLY A 202 -5.22 -32.54 38.59
CA GLY A 202 -5.88 -32.99 39.83
C GLY A 202 -6.22 -34.48 39.90
N GLY A 203 -5.82 -35.28 38.90
CA GLY A 203 -5.69 -36.74 39.00
C GLY A 203 -6.99 -37.57 39.04
N ASN A 204 -8.15 -36.96 39.26
CA ASN A 204 -9.45 -37.65 39.21
C ASN A 204 -10.13 -37.42 37.85
N LEU A 205 -10.36 -38.51 37.10
CA LEU A 205 -10.90 -38.52 35.75
C LEU A 205 -12.39 -38.91 35.76
N ASP A 206 -13.25 -37.92 35.94
CA ASP A 206 -14.70 -38.06 35.80
C ASP A 206 -15.12 -37.75 34.34
N SER A 207 -16.10 -38.50 33.79
CA SER A 207 -16.61 -38.32 32.43
C SER A 207 -17.06 -36.88 32.16
N GLN A 208 -17.69 -36.24 33.15
CA GLN A 208 -18.18 -34.86 33.02
C GLN A 208 -17.02 -33.85 32.92
N ARG A 209 -15.90 -34.09 33.62
CA ARG A 209 -14.74 -33.21 33.59
C ARG A 209 -14.02 -33.27 32.24
N ILE A 210 -13.86 -34.48 31.70
CA ILE A 210 -13.27 -34.71 30.38
C ILE A 210 -14.10 -34.01 29.31
N LEU A 211 -15.43 -34.17 29.35
CA LEU A 211 -16.33 -33.54 28.40
C LEU A 211 -16.23 -32.01 28.45
N ASN A 212 -16.17 -31.42 29.65
CA ASN A 212 -16.06 -29.98 29.84
C ASN A 212 -14.72 -29.42 29.34
N GLY A 213 -13.59 -30.06 29.66
CA GLY A 213 -12.27 -29.58 29.22
C GLY A 213 -12.04 -29.74 27.71
N MET A 214 -12.59 -30.80 27.10
CA MET A 214 -12.60 -30.98 25.65
C MET A 214 -13.49 -29.92 24.96
N GLY A 215 -14.70 -29.68 25.47
CA GLY A 215 -15.59 -28.64 24.96
C GLY A 215 -14.97 -27.25 25.04
N LEU A 216 -14.30 -26.94 26.17
CA LEU A 216 -13.56 -25.70 26.38
C LEU A 216 -12.45 -25.50 25.32
N ALA A 217 -11.66 -26.54 25.06
CA ALA A 217 -10.59 -26.50 24.07
C ALA A 217 -11.13 -26.20 22.65
N LEU A 218 -12.19 -26.91 22.25
CA LEU A 218 -12.77 -26.76 20.91
C LEU A 218 -13.39 -25.38 20.69
N VAL A 219 -14.15 -24.88 21.66
CA VAL A 219 -14.84 -23.58 21.55
C VAL A 219 -13.84 -22.43 21.51
N THR A 220 -12.82 -22.45 22.36
CA THR A 220 -11.81 -21.37 22.41
C THR A 220 -10.98 -21.29 21.11
N THR A 221 -10.63 -22.44 20.52
CA THR A 221 -9.94 -22.47 19.21
C THR A 221 -10.81 -21.93 18.11
N LEU A 222 -12.06 -22.40 18.05
CA LEU A 222 -13.00 -21.95 17.03
C LEU A 222 -13.15 -20.43 17.07
N ILE A 223 -13.31 -19.85 18.26
CA ILE A 223 -13.47 -18.40 18.41
C ILE A 223 -12.19 -17.64 18.04
N GLY A 224 -11.02 -18.11 18.46
CA GLY A 224 -9.74 -17.49 18.08
C GLY A 224 -9.53 -17.45 16.56
N LEU A 225 -9.84 -18.56 15.88
CA LEU A 225 -9.78 -18.65 14.42
C LEU A 225 -10.80 -17.73 13.74
N VAL A 226 -12.06 -17.75 14.19
CA VAL A 226 -13.11 -16.88 13.64
C VAL A 226 -12.73 -15.41 13.78
N VAL A 227 -12.25 -14.99 14.95
CA VAL A 227 -11.80 -13.61 15.19
C VAL A 227 -10.63 -13.24 14.28
N SER A 228 -9.62 -14.11 14.16
CA SER A 228 -8.48 -13.90 13.27
C SER A 228 -8.91 -13.70 11.81
N ILE A 229 -9.78 -14.58 11.31
CA ILE A 229 -10.30 -14.50 9.94
C ILE A 229 -11.05 -13.18 9.71
N ILE A 230 -11.92 -12.80 10.65
CA ILE A 230 -12.70 -11.56 10.55
C ILE A 230 -11.77 -10.34 10.50
N LEU A 231 -10.78 -10.24 11.40
CA LEU A 231 -9.84 -9.12 11.43
C LEU A 231 -9.02 -9.03 10.14
N ASN A 232 -8.57 -10.16 9.59
CA ASN A 232 -7.83 -10.20 8.33
C ASN A 232 -8.69 -9.82 7.12
N PHE A 233 -9.95 -10.27 7.07
CA PHE A 233 -10.89 -9.90 6.02
C PHE A 233 -11.11 -8.38 5.98
N PHE A 234 -11.45 -7.78 7.12
CA PHE A 234 -11.65 -6.34 7.20
C PHE A 234 -10.37 -5.54 6.92
N SER A 235 -9.21 -6.04 7.34
CA SER A 235 -7.90 -5.45 7.00
C SER A 235 -7.72 -5.33 5.48
N THR A 236 -8.04 -6.40 4.76
CA THR A 236 -7.92 -6.47 3.30
C THR A 236 -8.91 -5.53 2.60
N GLU A 237 -10.15 -5.48 3.06
CA GLU A 237 -11.18 -4.59 2.49
C GLU A 237 -10.84 -3.11 2.69
N VAL A 238 -10.37 -2.72 3.88
CA VAL A 238 -9.98 -1.32 4.14
C VAL A 238 -8.78 -0.93 3.27
N PHE A 239 -7.82 -1.83 3.07
CA PHE A 239 -6.68 -1.61 2.17
C PHE A 239 -7.13 -1.42 0.71
N SER A 240 -8.03 -2.27 0.22
CA SER A 240 -8.62 -2.15 -1.13
C SER A 240 -9.30 -0.80 -1.33
N MET A 241 -10.08 -0.35 -0.34
CA MET A 241 -10.74 0.96 -0.39
C MET A 241 -9.75 2.12 -0.37
N PHE A 242 -8.67 2.00 0.41
CA PHE A 242 -7.61 3.00 0.49
C PHE A 242 -6.82 3.13 -0.81
N ASN A 243 -6.42 2.01 -1.42
CA ASN A 243 -5.67 2.03 -2.68
C ASN A 243 -6.48 2.65 -3.82
N LYS A 244 -7.75 2.25 -3.97
CA LYS A 244 -8.68 2.86 -4.94
C LYS A 244 -8.81 4.37 -4.72
N ARG A 245 -8.76 4.81 -3.46
CA ARG A 245 -8.82 6.24 -3.13
C ARG A 245 -7.53 6.97 -3.50
N LEU A 246 -6.36 6.39 -3.22
CA LEU A 246 -5.07 6.97 -3.60
C LEU A 246 -4.92 7.10 -5.12
N GLU A 247 -5.35 6.09 -5.88
CA GLU A 247 -5.32 6.11 -7.35
C GLU A 247 -6.14 7.27 -7.92
N LEU A 248 -7.36 7.49 -7.40
CA LEU A 248 -8.20 8.63 -7.80
C LEU A 248 -7.55 9.98 -7.46
N ILE A 249 -6.89 10.08 -6.30
CA ILE A 249 -6.19 11.30 -5.89
C ILE A 249 -4.97 11.53 -6.78
N SER A 250 -4.20 10.49 -7.08
CA SER A 250 -3.03 10.52 -7.96
C SER A 250 -3.41 10.99 -9.36
N SER A 251 -4.41 10.34 -9.97
CA SER A 251 -4.92 10.71 -11.28
C SER A 251 -5.36 12.18 -11.34
N LYS A 252 -6.06 12.65 -10.30
CA LYS A 252 -6.45 14.07 -10.22
C LYS A 252 -5.29 15.02 -9.91
N ALA A 253 -4.23 14.57 -9.26
CA ALA A 253 -3.02 15.36 -9.07
C ALA A 253 -2.23 15.50 -10.38
N ASP A 254 -2.22 14.47 -11.22
CA ASP A 254 -1.64 14.55 -12.56
C ASP A 254 -2.40 15.51 -13.47
N GLU A 255 -3.73 15.51 -13.45
CA GLU A 255 -4.53 16.53 -14.16
C GLU A 255 -4.17 17.95 -13.68
N PHE A 256 -4.06 18.15 -12.38
CA PHE A 256 -3.69 19.44 -11.79
C PHE A 256 -2.28 19.88 -12.19
N ARG A 257 -1.32 18.95 -12.20
CA ARG A 257 0.05 19.18 -12.69
C ARG A 257 0.06 19.61 -14.16
N LEU A 258 -0.68 18.92 -15.03
CA LEU A 258 -0.77 19.26 -16.45
C LEU A 258 -1.39 20.63 -16.67
N TRP A 259 -2.39 20.99 -15.87
CA TRP A 259 -2.98 22.33 -15.89
C TRP A 259 -1.97 23.42 -15.47
N LEU A 260 -1.20 23.20 -14.40
CA LEU A 260 -0.12 24.13 -13.99
C LEU A 260 0.95 24.28 -15.07
N MET A 261 1.35 23.18 -15.72
CA MET A 261 2.28 23.18 -16.85
C MET A 261 1.76 24.06 -18.01
N ALA A 262 0.48 23.95 -18.35
CA ALA A 262 -0.13 24.75 -19.41
C ALA A 262 -0.07 26.26 -19.10
N ILE A 263 -0.29 26.66 -17.84
CA ILE A 263 -0.20 28.07 -17.41
C ILE A 263 1.22 28.60 -17.56
N VAL A 264 2.24 27.84 -17.13
CA VAL A 264 3.65 28.25 -17.28
C VAL A 264 4.01 28.42 -18.74
N HIS A 265 3.58 27.50 -19.61
CA HIS A 265 3.88 27.57 -21.04
C HIS A 265 3.23 28.80 -21.69
N GLN A 266 1.98 29.13 -21.35
CA GLN A 266 1.32 30.35 -21.82
C GLN A 266 1.99 31.62 -21.32
N ARG A 267 2.45 31.64 -20.05
CA ARG A 267 3.20 32.77 -19.47
C ARG A 267 4.52 33.00 -20.23
N ASN A 268 5.25 31.93 -20.54
CA ASN A 268 6.49 32.01 -21.30
C ASN A 268 6.26 32.49 -22.73
N LYS A 269 5.22 31.96 -23.41
CA LYS A 269 4.86 32.38 -24.77
C LYS A 269 4.52 33.87 -24.87
N ARG A 270 3.73 34.41 -23.94
CA ARG A 270 3.46 35.86 -23.87
C ARG A 270 4.75 36.67 -23.66
N LYS A 271 5.66 36.19 -22.81
CA LYS A 271 6.93 36.89 -22.53
C LYS A 271 7.85 36.96 -23.77
N THR A 272 7.86 35.92 -24.61
CA THR A 272 8.57 35.92 -25.89
C THR A 272 7.93 36.82 -26.95
N GLU A 273 6.59 36.91 -26.99
CA GLU A 273 5.88 37.74 -27.98
C GLU A 273 5.95 39.24 -27.66
N THR A 274 6.00 39.62 -26.38
CA THR A 274 6.16 41.03 -25.97
C THR A 274 7.63 41.52 -26.02
N GLY A 275 8.59 40.60 -26.17
CA GLY A 275 10.03 40.93 -26.25
C GLY A 275 10.61 41.05 -27.67
N GLY A 276 9.82 40.75 -28.71
CA GLY A 276 10.28 40.66 -30.10
C GLY A 276 9.75 41.79 -30.99
N SER A 277 10.17 43.03 -30.76
CA SER A 277 10.00 44.12 -31.72
C SER A 277 11.24 45.00 -31.74
N GLY A 278 12.16 44.69 -32.66
CA GLY A 278 13.38 45.46 -32.88
C GLY A 278 14.22 44.93 -34.05
N GLY A 279 13.87 45.36 -35.26
CA GLY A 279 14.80 45.62 -36.38
C GLY A 279 15.52 44.44 -37.06
N GLN A 280 15.07 44.08 -38.26
CA GLN A 280 15.88 43.43 -39.30
C GLN A 280 16.54 44.48 -40.19
N THR A 281 17.80 44.23 -40.58
CA THR A 281 18.32 44.54 -41.94
C THR A 281 19.33 43.47 -42.36
N PRO A 282 19.39 43.11 -43.66
CA PRO A 282 20.21 41.99 -44.17
C PRO A 282 21.56 42.47 -44.72
N GLY A 283 22.64 41.70 -44.49
CA GLY A 283 23.96 42.04 -45.02
C GLY A 283 25.01 40.93 -44.93
N LYS A 284 25.25 40.30 -46.08
CA LYS A 284 26.46 39.62 -46.60
C LYS A 284 27.04 38.37 -45.90
N SER A 285 27.14 37.37 -46.76
CA SER A 285 27.89 36.12 -46.74
C SER A 285 29.40 36.28 -46.50
N ASP A 286 29.94 35.47 -45.58
CA ASP A 286 31.27 34.83 -45.63
C ASP A 286 31.29 33.66 -44.62
N VAL A 287 31.68 32.45 -45.04
CA VAL A 287 31.90 31.24 -44.21
C VAL A 287 33.04 30.42 -44.86
N PRO A 288 33.94 29.69 -44.15
CA PRO A 288 34.11 29.54 -42.68
C PRO A 288 35.56 29.79 -42.19
N ARG A 289 35.69 30.28 -40.94
CA ARG A 289 36.72 29.78 -40.03
C ARG A 289 36.01 28.96 -38.96
N THR A 290 36.37 27.69 -38.86
CA THR A 290 35.90 26.76 -37.83
C THR A 290 36.54 27.13 -36.50
N ASP A 291 35.98 28.11 -35.82
CA ASP A 291 36.15 28.27 -34.39
C ASP A 291 35.04 27.47 -33.70
N ALA A 292 35.45 26.51 -32.88
CA ALA A 292 34.54 25.65 -32.13
C ALA A 292 33.57 26.50 -31.30
N ALA A 293 32.26 26.33 -31.55
CA ALA A 293 31.21 26.94 -30.74
C ALA A 293 31.42 26.60 -29.25
N PRO A 294 31.11 27.51 -28.32
CA PRO A 294 31.20 27.23 -26.88
C PRO A 294 30.35 26.00 -26.56
N GLN A 295 30.99 24.89 -26.18
CA GLN A 295 30.25 23.73 -25.71
C GLN A 295 29.53 24.12 -24.42
N PRO A 296 28.20 23.92 -24.32
CA PRO A 296 27.47 24.21 -23.10
C PRO A 296 28.08 23.41 -21.94
N SER A 297 28.28 24.07 -20.80
CA SER A 297 28.84 23.41 -19.62
C SER A 297 27.94 22.25 -19.18
N LEU A 298 28.55 21.08 -18.89
CA LEU A 298 27.85 19.83 -18.57
C LEU A 298 26.85 19.96 -17.41
N SER A 299 27.04 20.95 -16.52
CA SER A 299 26.16 21.28 -15.38
C SER A 299 24.84 21.96 -15.76
N THR A 300 24.66 22.38 -17.02
CA THR A 300 23.44 23.05 -17.51
C THR A 300 22.58 22.18 -18.42
N LEU A 301 23.08 20.99 -18.76
CA LEU A 301 22.42 20.03 -19.63
C LEU A 301 21.35 19.24 -18.86
N LYS A 302 20.28 18.88 -19.57
CA LYS A 302 19.21 18.01 -19.08
C LYS A 302 19.29 16.66 -19.80
N MET A 303 19.04 15.59 -19.07
CA MET A 303 18.87 14.25 -19.62
C MET A 303 17.38 13.87 -19.60
N ARG A 304 16.87 13.30 -20.69
CA ARG A 304 15.51 12.76 -20.80
C ARG A 304 15.57 11.27 -21.17
N PRO A 305 14.78 10.39 -20.55
CA PRO A 305 14.66 9.01 -21.01
C PRO A 305 13.95 8.98 -22.38
N LEU A 306 14.45 8.16 -23.29
CA LEU A 306 13.79 7.85 -24.57
C LEU A 306 13.21 6.43 -24.57
N SER A 307 13.80 5.52 -23.79
CA SER A 307 13.23 4.19 -23.48
C SER A 307 12.30 4.26 -22.27
N GLU A 308 11.48 3.22 -22.08
CA GLU A 308 10.67 3.07 -20.88
C GLU A 308 11.55 3.00 -19.62
N MET A 309 11.08 3.62 -18.52
CA MET A 309 11.79 3.63 -17.24
C MET A 309 11.60 2.34 -16.44
N GLN A 310 10.60 1.53 -16.79
CA GLN A 310 10.37 0.22 -16.21
C GLN A 310 10.13 -0.78 -17.33
N GLN A 311 10.91 -1.87 -17.36
CA GLN A 311 10.81 -2.91 -18.38
C GLN A 311 10.83 -4.30 -17.75
N GLU A 312 10.22 -5.26 -18.42
CA GLU A 312 10.24 -6.67 -18.02
C GLU A 312 11.19 -7.45 -18.92
N SER A 313 11.96 -8.36 -18.32
CA SER A 313 12.80 -9.30 -19.07
C SER A 313 12.83 -10.67 -18.41
N LEU A 314 13.14 -11.69 -19.20
CA LEU A 314 13.43 -13.02 -18.66
C LEU A 314 14.77 -12.99 -17.93
N ILE A 315 14.88 -13.78 -16.85
CA ILE A 315 16.12 -13.95 -16.09
C ILE A 315 17.25 -14.40 -17.04
N GLY A 316 18.38 -13.69 -17.00
CA GLY A 316 19.55 -13.95 -17.86
C GLY A 316 19.45 -13.42 -19.30
N GLN A 317 18.33 -12.82 -19.73
CA GLN A 317 18.15 -12.29 -21.09
C GLN A 317 18.35 -10.76 -21.16
N PRO A 318 18.82 -10.22 -22.30
CA PRO A 318 18.82 -8.78 -22.54
C PRO A 318 17.40 -8.22 -22.53
N LEU A 319 17.24 -6.98 -22.07
CA LEU A 319 15.97 -6.26 -22.18
C LEU A 319 15.53 -6.16 -23.64
N ALA A 320 14.21 -6.22 -23.86
CA ALA A 320 13.63 -6.21 -25.21
C ALA A 320 13.96 -4.93 -25.97
N GLU A 321 13.98 -3.80 -25.28
CA GLU A 321 14.49 -2.53 -25.80
C GLU A 321 15.74 -2.11 -25.02
N PRO A 322 16.78 -1.60 -25.69
CA PRO A 322 17.94 -1.06 -24.98
C PRO A 322 17.57 0.24 -24.27
N ILE A 323 18.29 0.54 -23.17
CA ILE A 323 18.10 1.77 -22.43
C ILE A 323 18.63 2.93 -23.25
N ALA A 324 17.80 3.92 -23.52
CA ALA A 324 18.12 5.07 -24.35
C ALA A 324 17.82 6.37 -23.63
N VAL A 325 18.76 7.32 -23.68
CA VAL A 325 18.62 8.66 -23.11
C VAL A 325 18.97 9.73 -24.14
N CYS A 326 18.32 10.88 -24.04
CA CYS A 326 18.59 12.06 -24.87
C CYS A 326 19.12 13.21 -24.00
N VAL A 327 20.18 13.88 -24.46
CA VAL A 327 20.73 15.06 -23.79
C VAL A 327 20.38 16.32 -24.55
N GLU A 328 19.81 17.29 -23.84
CA GLU A 328 19.35 18.55 -24.41
C GLU A 328 19.78 19.76 -23.55
N THR A 329 19.95 20.91 -24.19
CA THR A 329 20.14 22.20 -23.51
C THR A 329 18.83 22.68 -22.89
N ARG A 330 18.90 23.75 -22.07
CA ARG A 330 17.71 24.41 -21.51
C ARG A 330 16.73 24.91 -22.57
N ASP A 331 17.24 25.19 -23.77
CA ASP A 331 16.48 25.68 -24.92
C ASP A 331 15.95 24.54 -25.81
N GLY A 332 16.12 23.28 -25.40
CA GLY A 332 15.63 22.10 -26.12
C GLY A 332 16.50 21.65 -27.29
N GLN A 333 17.71 22.20 -27.44
CA GLN A 333 18.65 21.78 -28.48
C GLN A 333 19.35 20.49 -28.05
N ARG A 334 19.36 19.48 -28.92
CA ARG A 334 20.05 18.20 -28.65
C ARG A 334 21.56 18.38 -28.71
N VAL A 335 22.28 17.78 -27.77
CA VAL A 335 23.72 17.97 -27.61
C VAL A 335 24.48 16.66 -27.84
N ALA A 336 25.32 16.66 -28.87
CA ALA A 336 26.20 15.55 -29.22
C ALA A 336 27.49 15.52 -28.38
N GLY A 337 28.08 14.34 -28.23
CA GLY A 337 29.38 14.15 -27.60
C GLY A 337 29.39 14.25 -26.07
N VAL A 338 28.24 14.26 -25.40
CA VAL A 338 28.14 14.34 -23.94
C VAL A 338 28.36 12.95 -23.33
N PRO A 339 29.30 12.77 -22.38
CA PRO A 339 29.49 11.47 -21.72
C PRO A 339 28.34 11.17 -20.75
N ILE A 340 27.72 10.01 -20.89
CA ILE A 340 26.70 9.46 -19.99
C ILE A 340 27.26 8.26 -19.26
N ARG A 341 27.20 8.29 -17.93
CA ARG A 341 27.60 7.18 -17.06
C ARG A 341 26.37 6.34 -16.72
N PHE A 342 26.42 5.07 -17.07
CA PHE A 342 25.44 4.05 -16.68
C PHE A 342 26.01 3.18 -15.57
N VAL A 343 25.26 2.96 -14.47
CA VAL A 343 25.69 2.18 -13.29
C VAL A 343 24.55 1.31 -12.79
N ILE A 344 24.78 0.01 -12.65
CA ILE A 344 23.83 -0.91 -12.00
C ILE A 344 23.90 -0.68 -10.48
N THR A 345 22.86 -0.03 -9.93
CA THR A 345 22.79 0.39 -8.52
C THR A 345 22.22 -0.72 -7.62
N GLU A 346 21.25 -1.50 -8.13
CA GLU A 346 20.67 -2.63 -7.41
C GLU A 346 20.57 -3.87 -8.30
N GLY A 347 20.75 -5.04 -7.71
CA GLY A 347 20.74 -6.32 -8.42
C GLY A 347 22.12 -6.77 -8.94
N ASP A 348 22.09 -7.80 -9.77
CA ASP A 348 23.25 -8.49 -10.35
C ASP A 348 23.28 -8.42 -11.90
N GLY A 349 22.47 -7.55 -12.47
CA GLY A 349 22.38 -7.29 -13.90
C GLY A 349 23.67 -6.72 -14.47
N LYS A 350 23.79 -6.84 -15.79
CA LYS A 350 25.06 -6.61 -16.49
C LYS A 350 24.86 -5.74 -17.71
N LEU A 351 25.76 -4.79 -17.89
CA LEU A 351 25.87 -3.97 -19.09
C LEU A 351 26.83 -4.64 -20.08
N GLU A 352 27.02 -4.00 -21.23
CA GLU A 352 27.95 -4.45 -22.27
C GLU A 352 29.34 -4.82 -21.70
N ASN A 353 29.94 -5.87 -22.26
CA ASN A 353 31.19 -6.48 -21.79
C ASN A 353 31.15 -7.01 -20.35
N ASN A 354 29.97 -7.42 -19.86
CA ASN A 354 29.80 -8.07 -18.56
C ASN A 354 30.17 -7.14 -17.38
N ARG A 355 30.03 -5.81 -17.55
CA ARG A 355 30.38 -4.79 -16.55
C ARG A 355 29.14 -4.28 -15.82
N ARG A 356 29.34 -3.69 -14.64
CA ARG A 356 28.29 -2.97 -13.89
C ARG A 356 28.26 -1.47 -14.15
N THR A 357 29.28 -0.94 -14.81
CA THR A 357 29.43 0.48 -15.13
C THR A 357 29.93 0.67 -16.55
N ALA A 358 29.33 1.61 -17.28
CA ALA A 358 29.74 1.97 -18.64
C ALA A 358 29.65 3.50 -18.84
N LEU A 359 30.48 4.02 -19.75
CA LEU A 359 30.47 5.42 -20.16
C LEU A 359 30.21 5.49 -21.66
N VAL A 360 29.07 6.04 -22.07
CA VAL A 360 28.63 6.13 -23.47
C VAL A 360 28.47 7.59 -23.84
N ARG A 361 28.98 8.02 -24.99
CA ARG A 361 28.84 9.41 -25.46
C ARG A 361 27.58 9.56 -26.30
N THR A 362 26.89 10.69 -26.19
CA THR A 362 25.75 10.99 -27.07
C THR A 362 26.19 11.14 -28.52
N ASP A 363 25.38 10.63 -29.45
CA ASP A 363 25.61 10.71 -30.90
C ASP A 363 25.27 12.10 -31.46
N ARG A 364 25.34 12.26 -32.80
CA ARG A 364 24.98 13.50 -33.52
C ARG A 364 23.52 13.95 -33.31
N HIS A 365 22.65 13.04 -32.85
CA HIS A 365 21.26 13.32 -32.52
C HIS A 365 21.05 13.53 -31.01
N GLY A 366 22.12 13.59 -30.21
CA GLY A 366 22.08 13.77 -28.77
C GLY A 366 21.63 12.53 -28.00
N LEU A 367 21.72 11.34 -28.60
CA LEU A 367 21.23 10.08 -28.04
C LEU A 367 22.38 9.21 -27.52
N ALA A 368 22.22 8.63 -26.33
CA ALA A 368 23.10 7.59 -25.81
C ALA A 368 22.28 6.35 -25.47
N THR A 369 22.69 5.20 -26.00
CA THR A 369 21.98 3.93 -25.89
C THR A 369 22.90 2.86 -25.32
N ILE A 370 22.37 2.00 -24.44
CA ILE A 370 23.12 0.89 -23.85
C ILE A 370 22.26 -0.36 -23.71
N ARG A 371 22.85 -1.53 -23.96
CA ARG A 371 22.20 -2.83 -23.71
C ARG A 371 22.37 -3.24 -22.24
N TRP A 372 21.26 -3.62 -21.62
CA TRP A 372 21.22 -4.15 -20.26
C TRP A 372 20.69 -5.58 -20.29
N THR A 373 21.42 -6.50 -19.66
CA THR A 373 21.04 -7.90 -19.44
C THR A 373 20.59 -8.11 -18.01
N MET A 374 19.41 -8.72 -17.85
CA MET A 374 18.85 -9.06 -16.55
C MET A 374 19.72 -10.10 -15.85
N GLY A 375 20.01 -9.89 -14.56
CA GLY A 375 20.75 -10.83 -13.73
C GLY A 375 19.91 -12.04 -13.31
N GLU A 376 20.48 -12.89 -12.46
CA GLU A 376 19.89 -14.15 -12.00
C GLU A 376 18.95 -13.97 -10.80
N LYS A 377 18.99 -12.82 -10.13
CA LYS A 377 18.14 -12.53 -8.97
C LYS A 377 16.69 -12.25 -9.37
N VAL A 378 15.76 -12.92 -8.69
CA VAL A 378 14.29 -12.78 -8.84
C VAL A 378 13.74 -11.53 -8.11
N ALA A 379 14.51 -10.45 -8.05
CA ALA A 379 14.13 -9.17 -7.47
C ALA A 379 14.26 -8.05 -8.50
N PRO A 380 13.54 -6.92 -8.37
CA PRO A 380 13.74 -5.74 -9.20
C PRO A 380 15.22 -5.34 -9.22
N GLN A 381 15.71 -4.97 -10.39
CA GLN A 381 17.09 -4.49 -10.58
C GLN A 381 17.06 -3.07 -11.09
N LYS A 382 18.08 -2.28 -10.75
CA LYS A 382 18.11 -0.84 -11.06
C LYS A 382 19.38 -0.43 -11.77
N LEU A 383 19.21 0.44 -12.76
CA LEU A 383 20.27 1.07 -13.53
C LEU A 383 20.11 2.58 -13.46
N ALA A 384 21.15 3.28 -13.01
CA ALA A 384 21.21 4.74 -13.04
C ALA A 384 22.00 5.23 -14.25
N ALA A 385 21.46 6.21 -14.99
CA ALA A 385 22.13 6.96 -16.04
C ALA A 385 22.36 8.40 -15.58
N SER A 386 23.59 8.92 -15.63
CA SER A 386 23.90 10.29 -15.18
C SER A 386 24.94 10.97 -16.06
N ILE A 387 24.87 12.31 -16.15
CA ILE A 387 25.95 13.11 -16.74
C ILE A 387 27.01 13.31 -15.64
N PRO A 388 28.29 12.98 -15.87
CA PRO A 388 29.35 13.22 -14.89
C PRO A 388 29.36 14.68 -14.42
N ASN A 389 29.50 14.88 -13.10
CA ASN A 389 29.48 16.20 -12.44
C ASN A 389 28.15 16.97 -12.58
N ASN A 390 27.04 16.27 -12.85
CA ASN A 390 25.69 16.83 -12.87
C ASN A 390 24.73 15.82 -12.21
N GLU A 391 24.71 15.84 -10.88
CA GLU A 391 23.90 14.92 -10.05
C GLU A 391 22.39 15.08 -10.28
N ARG A 392 21.95 16.25 -10.77
CA ARG A 392 20.55 16.54 -11.10
C ARG A 392 20.08 15.90 -12.41
N SER A 393 20.99 15.27 -13.17
CA SER A 393 20.67 14.59 -14.43
C SER A 393 20.59 13.08 -14.31
N ALA A 394 20.56 12.55 -13.07
CA ALA A 394 20.41 11.12 -12.83
C ALA A 394 18.98 10.66 -13.21
N LEU A 395 18.91 9.64 -14.06
CA LEU A 395 17.68 8.90 -14.39
C LEU A 395 17.84 7.47 -13.89
N GLU A 396 16.80 6.91 -13.28
CA GLU A 396 16.78 5.51 -12.84
C GLU A 396 15.86 4.69 -13.74
N PHE A 397 16.34 3.51 -14.11
CA PHE A 397 15.64 2.51 -14.91
C PHE A 397 15.50 1.23 -14.08
N VAL A 398 14.30 0.63 -14.10
CA VAL A 398 13.96 -0.58 -13.34
C VAL A 398 13.72 -1.74 -14.29
N SER A 399 14.33 -2.88 -14.01
CA SER A 399 14.06 -4.14 -14.70
C SER A 399 13.38 -5.13 -13.76
N LEU A 400 12.24 -5.67 -14.17
CA LEU A 400 11.46 -6.65 -13.41
C LEU A 400 11.59 -8.06 -14.03
N PRO A 401 11.78 -9.10 -13.20
CA PRO A 401 11.92 -10.47 -13.70
C PRO A 401 10.57 -10.99 -14.16
N ARG A 402 10.48 -11.40 -15.41
CA ARG A 402 9.33 -12.12 -15.93
C ARG A 402 9.49 -13.62 -15.62
N PRO A 403 8.51 -14.26 -14.94
CA PRO A 403 8.58 -15.69 -14.67
C PRO A 403 8.46 -16.48 -15.98
N VAL A 404 9.32 -17.48 -16.15
CA VAL A 404 9.10 -18.50 -17.18
C VAL A 404 7.92 -19.35 -16.72
N VAL A 405 6.77 -19.20 -17.36
CA VAL A 405 5.68 -20.17 -17.21
C VAL A 405 6.13 -21.42 -17.95
N SER A 406 6.78 -22.34 -17.24
CA SER A 406 6.95 -23.69 -17.73
C SER A 406 5.55 -24.26 -17.90
N ALA A 407 5.07 -24.33 -19.14
CA ALA A 407 3.87 -25.07 -19.46
C ALA A 407 4.10 -26.51 -18.96
N LEU A 408 3.35 -26.90 -17.93
CA LEU A 408 3.16 -28.30 -17.59
C LEU A 408 2.49 -28.93 -18.80
N ASN A 409 3.30 -29.50 -19.69
CA ASN A 409 2.85 -30.57 -20.57
C ASN A 409 2.51 -31.73 -19.64
N GLU A 410 1.27 -31.78 -19.15
CA GLU A 410 0.70 -33.05 -18.72
C GLU A 410 0.53 -33.92 -19.97
N PRO A 411 1.16 -35.10 -20.05
CA PRO A 411 0.74 -36.08 -21.02
C PRO A 411 -0.64 -36.63 -20.59
N VAL A 412 -1.70 -36.09 -21.18
CA VAL A 412 -3.02 -36.71 -21.16
C VAL A 412 -2.99 -37.99 -21.99
N SER A 413 -3.21 -39.11 -21.30
CA SER A 413 -3.85 -40.35 -21.77
C SER A 413 -3.14 -41.20 -22.83
N THR A 414 -2.77 -42.44 -22.47
CA THR A 414 -3.62 -43.64 -22.70
C THR A 414 -2.83 -44.89 -22.29
N ALA A 415 -3.11 -45.45 -21.11
CA ALA A 415 -2.75 -46.84 -20.82
C ALA A 415 -4.03 -47.68 -20.87
N HIS A 416 -4.09 -48.48 -21.93
CA HIS A 416 -5.05 -49.55 -22.19
C HIS A 416 -5.37 -50.38 -20.93
N SER A 417 -6.62 -50.31 -20.47
CA SER A 417 -7.27 -51.45 -19.81
C SER A 417 -7.97 -52.27 -20.89
N ALA A 418 -7.25 -53.24 -21.46
CA ALA A 418 -7.85 -54.30 -22.22
C ALA A 418 -7.89 -55.54 -21.32
N GLY A 419 -9.10 -55.85 -20.84
CA GLY A 419 -9.36 -57.10 -20.15
C GLY A 419 -9.00 -58.29 -21.03
N THR A 420 -8.42 -59.32 -20.43
CA THR A 420 -8.52 -60.68 -20.96
C THR A 420 -8.99 -61.57 -19.83
N ASN A 421 -10.30 -61.80 -19.86
CA ASN A 421 -10.98 -62.88 -19.17
C ASN A 421 -10.54 -64.20 -19.85
N ARG A 422 -9.95 -65.11 -19.08
CA ARG A 422 -9.84 -66.52 -19.48
C ARG A 422 -9.92 -67.39 -18.23
N GLY A 423 -11.12 -67.84 -17.94
CA GLY A 423 -11.35 -69.04 -17.15
C GLY A 423 -11.31 -70.30 -18.02
N ALA A 424 -11.03 -71.41 -17.33
CA ALA A 424 -11.40 -72.80 -17.60
C ALA A 424 -10.29 -73.81 -17.99
N MET A 425 -10.30 -74.90 -17.20
CA MET A 425 -9.75 -76.26 -17.40
C MET A 425 -8.24 -76.40 -17.15
N ALA A 426 -7.73 -77.35 -16.36
CA ALA A 426 -8.26 -78.60 -15.80
C ALA A 426 -7.58 -78.92 -14.45
#